data_AF-A0A2H1V5E1-F1
#
_entry.id   AF-A0A2H1V5E1-F1
#
_cell.length_a   1.000
_cell.length_b   1.000
_cell.length_c   1.000
_cell.angle_alpha   90.00
_cell.angle_beta   90.00
_cell.angle_gamma   90.00
#
_symmetry.space_group_name_H-M   'P 1'
#
loop_
_entity.id
_entity.type
_entity.pdbx_description
1 polymer ?
#
loop_
_entity_poly.entity_id
_entity_poly.type
_entity_poly.pdbx_seq_one_letter_code
_entity_poly.pdbx_strand_id
1 'polypeptide(L)' 'MADSDRIVYPDEVAEAKADAIAAAEAEDKTSGGDSNTVDTPAPGGIIMRNAITVPDNCPPGHKMGADGVCREVF' A
#
# COMPACT_ATOMS: atom_id res chain seq x y z
N MET A 1 -29.08 -24.65 -21.44
CA MET A 1 -29.28 -25.62 -20.34
C MET A 1 -28.13 -25.42 -19.37
N ALA A 2 -28.40 -24.96 -18.15
CA ALA A 2 -27.37 -24.85 -17.11
C ALA A 2 -27.16 -26.26 -16.53
N ASP A 3 -25.92 -26.71 -16.51
CA ASP A 3 -25.49 -27.97 -15.93
C ASP A 3 -25.46 -27.82 -14.40
N SER A 4 -26.66 -27.76 -13.80
CA SER A 4 -26.84 -27.49 -12.37
C SER A 4 -26.72 -28.75 -11.50
N ASP A 5 -26.54 -29.92 -12.13
CA ASP A 5 -26.45 -31.23 -11.46
C ASP A 5 -25.06 -31.91 -11.65
N ARG A 6 -24.04 -31.18 -12.12
CA ARG A 6 -22.67 -31.74 -12.19
C ARG A 6 -22.14 -31.99 -10.78
N ILE A 7 -22.02 -33.26 -10.43
CA ILE A 7 -21.35 -33.72 -9.21
C ILE A 7 -19.87 -33.36 -9.35
N VAL A 8 -19.43 -32.38 -8.56
CA VAL A 8 -18.02 -32.00 -8.47
C VAL A 8 -17.31 -33.05 -7.62
N TYR A 9 -16.38 -33.78 -8.22
CA TYR A 9 -15.62 -34.80 -7.53
C TYR A 9 -14.43 -34.17 -6.77
N PRO A 10 -14.05 -34.73 -5.61
CA PRO A 10 -13.04 -34.15 -4.73
C PRO A 10 -11.62 -34.10 -5.32
N ASP A 11 -11.35 -34.90 -6.35
CA ASP A 11 -10.13 -34.86 -7.17
C ASP A 11 -10.08 -33.59 -8.04
N GLU A 12 -11.17 -33.22 -8.72
CA GLU A 12 -11.25 -31.98 -9.52
C GLU A 12 -11.09 -30.72 -8.65
N VAL A 13 -11.59 -30.74 -7.40
CA VAL A 13 -11.43 -29.63 -6.43
C VAL A 13 -10.00 -29.53 -5.93
N ALA A 14 -9.31 -30.65 -5.75
CA ALA A 14 -7.93 -30.68 -5.29
C ALA A 14 -6.99 -30.10 -6.35
N GLU A 15 -7.20 -30.44 -7.63
CA GLU A 15 -6.45 -29.90 -8.75
C GLU A 15 -6.72 -28.40 -8.94
N ALA A 16 -7.99 -27.96 -8.96
CA ALA A 16 -8.35 -26.55 -9.08
C ALA A 16 -7.81 -25.69 -7.93
N LYS A 17 -7.74 -26.26 -6.72
CA LYS A 17 -7.16 -25.58 -5.55
C LYS A 17 -5.63 -25.53 -5.63
N ALA A 18 -4.98 -26.56 -6.17
CA ALA A 18 -3.53 -26.56 -6.39
C ALA A 18 -3.12 -25.48 -7.41
N ASP A 19 -3.87 -25.34 -8.50
CA ASP A 19 -3.62 -24.30 -9.51
C ASP A 19 -3.83 -22.88 -8.96
N ALA A 20 -4.84 -22.68 -8.10
CA ALA A 20 -5.09 -21.40 -7.44
C ALA A 20 -4.02 -21.04 -6.38
N ILE A 21 -3.45 -22.04 -5.70
CA ILE A 21 -2.36 -21.85 -4.74
C ILE A 21 -1.05 -21.54 -5.49
N ALA A 22 -0.77 -22.22 -6.61
CA ALA A 22 0.40 -21.95 -7.44
C ALA A 22 0.37 -20.53 -8.04
N ALA A 23 -0.82 -20.01 -8.39
CA ALA A 23 -0.97 -18.62 -8.83
C ALA A 23 -0.76 -17.58 -7.70
N ALA A 24 -0.98 -17.95 -6.44
CA ALA A 24 -0.74 -17.08 -5.28
C ALA A 24 0.73 -17.07 -4.82
N GLU A 25 1.54 -18.07 -5.22
CA GLU A 25 2.97 -18.16 -4.90
C GLU A 25 3.88 -17.50 -5.96
N ALA A 26 3.33 -17.06 -7.09
CA ALA A 26 4.05 -16.30 -8.13
C ALA A 26 3.95 -14.77 -7.99
N GLU A 27 3.17 -14.26 -7.03
CA GLU A 27 3.36 -12.89 -6.55
C GLU A 27 4.35 -12.93 -5.39
N ASP A 28 5.62 -13.01 -5.79
CA ASP A 28 6.77 -12.72 -4.97
C ASP A 28 6.52 -11.40 -4.23
N LYS A 29 6.15 -11.53 -2.95
CA LYS A 29 6.30 -10.46 -1.98
C LYS A 29 7.81 -10.18 -1.86
N THR A 30 8.35 -9.41 -2.80
CA THR A 30 9.46 -8.51 -2.49
C THR A 30 8.90 -7.57 -1.41
N SER A 31 9.04 -7.90 -0.12
CA SER A 31 10.28 -7.86 0.66
C SER A 31 10.94 -6.52 0.43
N GLY A 32 10.92 -5.70 1.49
CA GLY A 32 11.33 -4.31 1.50
C GLY A 32 12.63 -4.07 0.73
N GLY A 33 12.51 -3.29 -0.33
CA GLY A 33 13.62 -2.61 -0.97
C GLY A 33 13.51 -1.13 -0.67
N ASP A 34 14.00 -0.68 0.49
CA ASP A 34 14.42 0.71 0.69
C ASP A 34 15.71 0.96 -0.09
N SER A 35 15.71 0.65 -1.40
CA SER A 35 16.75 1.11 -2.28
C SER A 35 16.35 2.50 -2.73
N ASN A 36 16.73 3.50 -1.92
CA ASN A 36 17.01 4.83 -2.46
C ASN A 36 18.14 4.66 -3.48
N THR A 37 17.83 4.18 -4.67
CA THR A 37 18.66 4.43 -5.84
C THR A 37 18.57 5.92 -6.07
N VAL A 38 19.60 6.62 -5.61
CA VAL A 38 19.89 7.98 -6.04
C VAL A 38 20.17 7.88 -7.55
N ASP A 39 19.11 7.95 -8.34
CA ASP A 39 19.22 8.28 -9.75
C ASP A 39 20.02 9.59 -9.80
N THR A 40 21.22 9.48 -10.35
CA THR A 40 22.12 10.61 -10.52
C THR A 40 21.36 11.63 -11.37
N PRO A 41 21.08 12.85 -10.86
CA PRO A 41 20.23 13.76 -11.61
C PRO A 41 20.95 14.17 -12.89
N ALA A 42 20.41 13.73 -14.03
CA ALA A 42 20.59 14.43 -15.29
C ALA A 42 20.23 15.92 -15.04
N PRO A 43 20.95 16.89 -15.63
CA PRO A 43 20.75 18.31 -15.35
C PRO A 43 19.43 18.79 -15.96
N GLY A 44 18.36 18.55 -15.22
CA GLY A 44 16.97 18.78 -15.59
C GLY A 44 16.08 18.27 -14.47
N GLY A 45 16.46 18.58 -13.22
CA GLY A 45 15.82 18.07 -12.02
C GLY A 45 14.32 18.38 -12.00
N ILE A 46 13.52 17.37 -11.68
CA ILE A 46 12.10 17.53 -11.39
C ILE A 46 11.98 18.54 -10.24
N ILE A 47 11.59 19.77 -10.57
CA ILE A 47 11.37 20.81 -9.57
C ILE A 47 10.03 20.50 -8.91
N MET A 48 10.04 19.67 -7.87
CA MET A 48 8.89 19.46 -6.98
C MET A 48 8.56 20.77 -6.28
N ARG A 49 7.75 21.64 -6.90
CA ARG A 49 7.37 22.97 -6.38
C ARG A 49 5.92 23.05 -5.89
N ASN A 50 5.35 21.94 -5.45
CA ASN A 50 4.00 21.92 -4.89
C ASN A 50 4.05 21.60 -3.39
N ALA A 51 4.70 22.46 -2.61
CA ALA A 51 4.59 22.43 -1.15
C ALA A 51 3.50 23.42 -0.72
N ILE A 52 2.41 22.91 -0.16
CA ILE A 52 1.38 23.74 0.47
C ILE A 52 1.77 23.89 1.94
N THR A 53 2.10 25.11 2.36
CA THR A 53 2.35 25.42 3.78
C THR A 53 1.03 25.59 4.49
N VAL A 54 0.75 24.73 5.47
CA VAL A 54 -0.45 24.83 6.30
C VAL A 54 -0.16 25.77 7.47
N PRO A 55 -1.02 26.77 7.75
CA PRO A 55 -0.86 27.63 8.91
C PRO A 55 -1.07 26.84 10.22
N ASP A 56 -0.44 27.31 11.30
CA ASP A 56 -0.65 26.74 12.63
C ASP A 56 -2.09 26.93 13.07
N ASN A 57 -2.82 25.83 13.24
CA ASN A 57 -4.21 25.83 13.68
C ASN A 57 -4.37 25.88 15.21
N CYS A 58 -3.26 25.87 15.95
CA CYS A 58 -3.24 25.85 17.42
C CYS A 58 -2.63 27.13 17.99
N PRO A 59 -3.06 27.56 19.19
CA PRO A 59 -2.45 28.70 19.88
C PRO A 59 -0.97 28.41 20.23
N PRO A 60 -0.16 29.45 20.48
CA PRO A 60 1.24 29.28 20.84
C PRO A 60 1.39 28.39 22.08
N GLY A 61 2.37 27.50 22.05
CA GLY A 61 2.60 26.51 23.11
C GLY A 61 1.73 25.26 23.02
N HIS A 62 0.85 25.15 22.01
CA HIS A 62 0.04 23.96 21.78
C HIS A 62 0.37 23.28 20.45
N LYS A 63 0.25 21.96 20.39
CA LYS A 63 0.36 21.15 19.16
C LYS A 63 -0.92 20.39 18.90
N MET A 64 -1.23 20.20 17.61
CA MET A 64 -2.36 19.42 17.17
C MET A 64 -2.10 17.93 17.45
N GLY A 65 -2.97 17.31 18.25
CA GLY A 65 -2.96 15.86 18.47
C GLY A 65 -3.51 15.09 17.27
N ALA A 66 -3.33 13.76 17.28
CA ALA A 66 -3.90 12.87 16.24
C ALA A 66 -5.44 12.86 16.23
N ASP A 67 -6.05 13.29 17.32
CA ASP A 67 -7.49 13.50 17.51
C ASP A 67 -8.00 14.85 16.96
N GLY A 68 -7.10 15.71 16.45
CA GLY A 68 -7.47 17.04 15.97
C GLY A 68 -7.73 18.05 17.09
N VAL A 69 -7.29 17.76 18.32
CA VAL A 69 -7.41 18.65 19.47
C VAL A 69 -6.05 19.26 19.79
N CYS A 70 -6.00 20.58 20.00
CA CYS A 70 -4.78 21.27 20.43
C CYS A 70 -4.46 20.94 21.90
N ARG A 71 -3.24 20.49 22.17
CA ARG A 71 -2.75 20.14 23.52
C ARG A 71 -1.45 20.89 23.82
N GLU A 72 -1.26 21.25 25.08
CA GLU A 72 -0.03 21.92 25.54
C GLU A 72 1.20 21.03 25.29
N VAL A 73 2.26 21.66 24.79
CA VAL A 73 3.58 21.03 24.69
C VAL A 73 4.33 21.40 25.95
N PHE A 74 4.50 20.43 26.85
CA PHE A 74 5.34 20.57 28.04
C PHE A 74 6.83 20.58 27.66
#